data_AF-A0A954LZK9-F1
#
_entry.id   AF-A0A954LZK9-F1
#
_cell.length_a   1.000
_cell.length_b   1.000
_cell.length_c   1.000
_cell.angle_alpha   90.00
_cell.angle_beta   90.00
_cell.angle_gamma   90.00
#
_symmetry.space_group_name_H-M   'P 1'
#
loop_
_entity.id
_entity.type
_entity.pdbx_description
1 polymer ?
#
loop_
_entity_poly.entity_id
_entity_poly.type
_entity_poly.pdbx_seq_one_letter_code
_entity_poly.pdbx_strand_id
1 'polypeptide(L)'
;MIDGQSFDIDETLGEYADHLNAIDEPDDNPKAFYDVMSGAVVWSDELREDTPINVVWALRPIFAHRTSLMVGGQTVENRRHWKHGLSLFPQWIGFRPIRRVLTDELEDIFRSRDGHMRLIRRQY
;
A
#
# COMPACT_ATOMS: atom_id res chain seq x y z
N MET A 1 -15.88 -18.29 -21.04
CA MET A 1 -14.50 -18.60 -20.68
C MET A 1 -13.76 -17.29 -20.76
N ILE A 2 -13.38 -16.71 -19.62
CA ILE A 2 -12.52 -15.52 -19.59
C ILE A 2 -11.10 -16.07 -19.55
N ASP A 3 -10.27 -15.63 -20.48
CA ASP A 3 -8.87 -16.04 -20.60
C ASP A 3 -8.16 -15.94 -19.24
N GLY A 4 -7.49 -17.03 -18.89
CA GLY A 4 -6.75 -17.18 -17.63
C GLY A 4 -5.45 -16.39 -17.62
N GLN A 5 -5.50 -15.08 -17.83
CA GLN A 5 -4.38 -14.21 -17.53
C GLN A 5 -4.18 -14.24 -16.00
N SER A 6 -3.12 -14.92 -15.57
CA SER A 6 -2.67 -14.90 -14.20
C SER A 6 -2.34 -13.46 -13.84
N PHE A 7 -2.97 -12.92 -12.79
CA PHE A 7 -2.59 -11.62 -12.26
C PHE A 7 -1.20 -11.74 -11.61
N ASP A 8 -0.18 -11.22 -12.28
CA ASP A 8 1.17 -11.12 -11.76
C ASP A 8 1.42 -9.70 -11.25
N ILE A 9 1.72 -9.60 -9.95
CA ILE A 9 1.99 -8.35 -9.25
C ILE A 9 3.25 -7.69 -9.81
N ASP A 10 4.33 -8.45 -9.98
CA ASP A 10 5.62 -7.90 -10.37
C ASP A 10 5.56 -7.42 -11.84
N GLU A 11 4.89 -8.16 -12.72
CA GLU A 11 4.64 -7.74 -14.11
C GLU A 11 3.79 -6.46 -14.16
N THR A 12 2.66 -6.42 -13.44
CA THR A 12 1.78 -5.24 -13.40
C THR A 12 2.51 -4.00 -12.87
N LEU A 13 3.32 -4.14 -11.83
CA LEU A 13 4.14 -3.04 -11.30
C LEU A 13 5.18 -2.56 -12.31
N GLY A 14 5.76 -3.47 -13.09
CA GLY A 14 6.69 -3.16 -14.17
C GLY A 14 6.05 -2.38 -15.30
N GLU A 15 4.89 -2.82 -15.79
CA GLU A 15 4.14 -2.17 -16.88
C GLU A 15 3.74 -0.72 -16.55
N TYR A 16 3.44 -0.43 -15.28
CA TYR A 16 2.97 0.88 -14.83
C TYR A 16 4.03 1.66 -14.03
N ALA A 17 5.30 1.27 -14.10
CA ALA A 17 6.38 1.90 -13.34
C ALA A 17 6.46 3.41 -13.61
N ASP A 18 6.44 3.85 -14.87
CA ASP A 18 6.52 5.27 -15.22
C ASP A 18 5.31 6.05 -14.69
N HIS A 19 4.11 5.47 -14.76
CA HIS A 19 2.89 6.08 -14.22
C HIS A 19 3.00 6.30 -12.72
N LEU A 20 3.42 5.28 -11.97
CA LEU A 20 3.59 5.34 -10.52
C LEU A 20 4.72 6.28 -10.12
N ASN A 21 5.83 6.25 -10.87
CA ASN A 21 7.00 7.08 -10.59
C ASN A 21 6.71 8.57 -10.82
N ALA A 22 5.75 8.90 -11.68
CA ALA A 22 5.28 10.27 -11.90
C ALA A 22 4.36 10.81 -10.79
N ILE A 23 3.95 9.98 -9.82
CA ILE A 23 3.19 10.42 -8.64
C ILE A 23 4.20 10.66 -7.50
N ASP A 24 4.95 11.76 -7.60
CA ASP A 24 6.10 12.08 -6.74
C ASP A 24 5.87 13.29 -5.82
N GLU A 25 4.84 14.09 -6.09
CA GLU A 25 4.46 15.27 -5.31
C GLU A 25 3.23 15.02 -4.43
N PRO A 26 3.23 15.50 -3.17
CA PRO A 26 2.07 15.41 -2.29
C PRO A 26 0.98 16.37 -2.73
N ASP A 27 -0.27 15.96 -2.54
CA ASP A 27 -1.39 16.91 -2.51
C ASP A 27 -1.19 17.91 -1.37
N ASP A 28 -1.81 19.09 -1.47
CA ASP A 28 -1.78 20.12 -0.42
C ASP A 28 -2.30 19.61 0.95
N ASN A 29 -3.19 18.61 0.92
CA ASN A 29 -3.79 18.03 2.12
C ASN A 29 -4.12 16.53 1.93
N PRO A 30 -3.10 15.64 1.98
CA PRO A 30 -3.28 14.24 1.69
C PRO A 30 -3.98 13.53 2.85
N LYS A 31 -5.05 12.79 2.56
CA LYS A 31 -5.86 12.11 3.58
C LYS A 31 -5.41 10.68 3.77
N ALA A 32 -5.03 10.32 4.99
CA ALA A 32 -4.77 8.94 5.37
C ALA A 32 -6.09 8.19 5.62
N PHE A 33 -6.16 6.93 5.19
CA PHE A 33 -7.27 6.03 5.48
C PHE A 33 -6.79 4.58 5.58
N TYR A 34 -7.61 3.73 6.18
CA TYR A 34 -7.34 2.30 6.26
C TYR A 34 -7.93 1.57 5.04
N ASP A 35 -7.08 0.94 4.23
CA ASP A 35 -7.51 0.03 3.17
C ASP A 35 -7.64 -1.39 3.72
N VAL A 36 -8.88 -1.86 3.81
CA VAL A 36 -9.22 -3.19 4.36
C VAL A 36 -8.60 -4.32 3.55
N MET A 37 -8.44 -4.15 2.24
CA MET A 37 -7.97 -5.21 1.36
C MET A 37 -6.46 -5.43 1.43
N SER A 38 -5.69 -4.39 1.76
CA SER A 38 -4.26 -4.51 2.09
C SER A 38 -3.98 -4.65 3.58
N GLY A 39 -4.96 -4.34 4.44
CA GLY A 39 -4.73 -4.25 5.89
C GLY A 39 -3.75 -3.15 6.25
N ALA A 40 -3.79 -2.04 5.51
CA ALA A 40 -2.74 -1.02 5.51
C ALA A 40 -3.30 0.40 5.63
N VAL A 41 -2.44 1.32 6.06
CA VAL A 41 -2.68 2.76 5.95
C VAL A 41 -2.23 3.25 4.57
N VAL A 42 -3.12 3.92 3.86
CA VAL A 42 -2.94 4.43 2.49
C VAL A 42 -3.28 5.93 2.47
N TRP A 43 -2.65 6.69 1.57
CA TRP A 43 -2.96 8.10 1.38
C TRP A 43 -3.66 8.35 0.05
N SER A 44 -4.54 9.36 0.04
CA SER A 44 -5.34 9.73 -1.14
C SER A 44 -4.50 10.16 -2.35
N ASP A 45 -3.29 10.65 -2.13
CA ASP A 45 -2.36 11.15 -3.15
C ASP A 45 -1.42 10.07 -3.69
N GLU A 46 -1.59 8.81 -3.29
CA GLU A 46 -0.73 7.70 -3.74
C GLU A 46 -1.16 7.10 -5.08
N LEU A 47 -2.35 7.50 -5.55
CA LEU A 47 -3.00 7.02 -6.77
C LEU A 47 -3.58 8.23 -7.51
N ARG A 48 -3.47 8.23 -8.83
CA ARG A 48 -4.22 9.15 -9.70
C ARG A 48 -5.57 8.55 -10.10
N GLU A 49 -6.52 9.39 -10.51
CA GLU A 49 -7.85 8.98 -10.97
C GLU A 49 -7.80 7.98 -12.14
N ASP A 50 -6.77 8.08 -13.00
CA ASP A 50 -6.52 7.21 -14.14
C ASP A 50 -5.72 5.94 -13.79
N THR A 51 -5.40 5.71 -12.51
CA THR A 51 -4.68 4.51 -12.08
C THR A 51 -5.57 3.27 -12.20
N PRO A 52 -5.20 2.27 -13.03
CA PRO A 52 -6.04 1.11 -13.23
C PRO A 52 -6.20 0.24 -11.98
N ILE A 53 -7.35 -0.41 -11.85
CA ILE A 53 -7.70 -1.19 -10.66
C ILE A 53 -6.74 -2.36 -10.38
N ASN A 54 -6.19 -2.99 -11.42
CA ASN A 54 -5.17 -4.04 -11.29
C ASN A 54 -3.85 -3.49 -10.71
N VAL A 55 -3.49 -2.24 -11.03
CA VAL A 55 -2.32 -1.57 -10.43
C VAL A 55 -2.57 -1.30 -8.95
N VAL A 56 -3.78 -0.84 -8.60
CA VAL A 56 -4.18 -0.68 -7.19
C VAL A 56 -4.06 -2.01 -6.43
N TRP A 57 -4.46 -3.12 -7.05
CA TRP A 57 -4.29 -4.46 -6.45
C TRP A 57 -2.81 -4.84 -6.30
N ALA A 58 -1.99 -4.53 -7.29
CA ALA A 58 -0.56 -4.82 -7.29
C ALA A 58 0.21 -4.01 -6.23
N LEU A 59 -0.29 -2.83 -5.86
CA LEU A 59 0.28 -1.99 -4.80
C LEU A 59 -0.08 -2.47 -3.38
N ARG A 60 -1.11 -3.32 -3.19
CA ARG A 60 -1.55 -3.75 -1.85
C ARG A 60 -0.45 -4.39 -0.99
N PRO A 61 0.40 -5.30 -1.51
CA PRO A 61 1.53 -5.82 -0.76
C PRO A 61 2.51 -4.72 -0.33
N ILE A 62 2.72 -3.70 -1.18
CA ILE A 62 3.61 -2.57 -0.90
C ILE A 62 3.03 -1.71 0.25
N PHE A 63 1.72 -1.40 0.22
CA PHE A 63 1.04 -0.70 1.31
C PHE A 63 1.13 -1.48 2.64
N ALA A 64 0.88 -2.79 2.58
CA ALA A 64 0.95 -3.66 3.75
C ALA A 64 2.37 -3.71 4.35
N HIS A 65 3.41 -3.77 3.51
CA HIS A 65 4.79 -3.70 3.98
C HIS A 65 5.10 -2.34 4.60
N ARG A 66 4.68 -1.23 3.98
CA ARG A 66 4.89 0.10 4.55
C ARG A 66 4.27 0.25 5.93
N THR A 67 3.05 -0.24 6.10
CA THR A 67 2.34 -0.18 7.38
C THR A 67 3.05 -1.05 8.42
N SER A 68 3.56 -2.22 8.04
CA SER A 68 4.33 -3.06 8.97
C SER A 68 5.61 -2.38 9.46
N LEU A 69 6.27 -1.58 8.62
CA LEU A 69 7.41 -0.74 9.04
C LEU A 69 7.02 0.29 10.10
N MET A 70 5.80 0.87 10.03
CA MET A 70 5.29 1.82 11.03
C MET A 70 5.05 1.14 12.38
N VAL A 71 4.37 -0.01 12.37
CA VAL A 71 3.91 -0.69 13.60
C VAL A 71 4.95 -1.65 14.20
N GLY A 72 6.17 -1.70 13.63
CA GLY A 72 7.24 -2.60 14.09
C GLY A 72 7.03 -4.08 13.75
N GLY A 73 6.15 -4.38 12.79
CA GLY A 73 5.87 -5.74 12.31
C GLY A 73 6.81 -6.16 11.17
N GLN A 74 7.25 -7.41 11.15
CA GLN A 74 8.01 -7.97 10.03
C GLN A 74 7.07 -8.75 9.09
N THR A 75 6.67 -8.15 7.97
CA THR A 75 6.03 -8.89 6.87
C THR A 75 7.08 -9.25 5.82
N VAL A 76 7.71 -10.42 5.99
CA VAL A 76 8.76 -10.92 5.10
C VAL A 76 8.24 -11.13 3.68
N GLU A 77 7.01 -11.61 3.54
CA GLU A 77 6.38 -11.93 2.24
C GLU A 77 6.27 -10.68 1.34
N ASN A 78 5.83 -9.56 1.91
CA ASN A 78 5.62 -8.32 1.16
C ASN A 78 6.92 -7.53 0.90
N ARG A 79 8.01 -7.88 1.59
CA ARG A 79 9.32 -7.22 1.43
C ARG A 79 9.85 -7.37 0.00
N ARG A 80 9.53 -8.48 -0.69
CA ARG A 80 9.91 -8.69 -2.09
C ARG A 80 9.30 -7.62 -2.99
N HIS A 81 7.97 -7.47 -2.94
CA HIS A 81 7.25 -6.50 -3.77
C HIS A 81 7.65 -5.06 -3.43
N TRP A 82 7.87 -4.75 -2.15
CA TRP A 82 8.41 -3.45 -1.73
C TRP A 82 9.75 -3.12 -2.39
N LYS A 83 10.71 -4.05 -2.33
CA LYS A 83 12.02 -3.87 -2.96
C LYS A 83 11.92 -3.75 -4.48
N HIS A 84 11.03 -4.54 -5.09
CA HIS A 84 10.80 -4.50 -6.52
C HIS A 84 10.22 -3.15 -6.95
N GLY A 85 9.17 -2.67 -6.27
CA GLY A 85 8.62 -1.35 -6.53
C GLY A 85 9.63 -0.22 -6.32
N LEU A 86 10.43 -0.27 -5.25
CA LEU A 86 11.53 0.69 -5.05
C LEU A 86 12.56 0.70 -6.19
N SER A 87 12.77 -0.43 -6.86
CA SER A 87 13.68 -0.51 -8.00
C SER A 87 13.07 0.02 -9.30
N LEU A 88 11.74 -0.05 -9.43
CA LEU A 88 11.01 0.33 -10.64
C LEU A 88 10.58 1.81 -10.62
N PHE A 89 10.01 2.28 -9.52
CA PHE A 89 9.42 3.62 -9.37
C PHE A 89 9.90 4.31 -8.08
N PRO A 90 11.21 4.61 -7.95
CA PRO A 90 11.81 5.11 -6.72
C PRO A 90 11.28 6.48 -6.25
N GLN A 91 10.71 7.29 -7.14
CA GLN A 91 10.19 8.63 -6.83
C GLN A 91 8.76 8.62 -6.30
N TRP A 92 8.05 7.49 -6.41
CA TRP A 92 6.66 7.42 -5.97
C TRP A 92 6.50 7.85 -4.51
N ILE A 93 5.53 8.72 -4.28
CA ILE A 93 5.30 9.38 -3.01
C ILE A 93 5.05 8.39 -1.85
N GLY A 94 4.47 7.23 -2.14
CA GLY A 94 4.22 6.18 -1.15
C GLY A 94 5.49 5.61 -0.52
N PHE A 95 6.67 5.83 -1.13
CA PHE A 95 7.96 5.44 -0.59
C PHE A 95 8.63 6.49 0.28
N ARG A 96 8.12 7.73 0.38
CA ARG A 96 8.79 8.79 1.15
C ARG A 96 9.01 8.36 2.61
N PRO A 97 10.18 8.65 3.22
CA PRO A 97 10.48 8.21 4.59
C PRO A 97 9.44 8.63 5.63
N ILE A 98 8.85 9.81 5.45
CA ILE A 98 7.79 10.32 6.35
C ILE A 98 6.55 9.43 6.35
N ARG A 99 6.24 8.73 5.25
CA ARG A 99 5.14 7.77 5.12
C ARG A 99 5.45 6.43 5.81
N ARG A 100 6.54 6.32 6.57
CA ARG A 100 6.93 5.11 7.31
C ARG A 100 6.94 5.32 8.82
N VAL A 101 6.58 6.52 9.27
CA VAL A 101 6.54 6.90 10.68
C VAL A 101 5.12 6.73 11.20
N LEU A 102 4.96 6.00 12.29
CA LEU A 102 3.68 5.92 12.99
C LEU A 102 3.48 7.20 13.81
N THR A 103 2.38 7.90 13.59
CA THR A 103 1.91 9.01 14.43
C THR A 103 0.65 8.56 15.17
N ASP A 104 0.28 9.29 16.23
CA ASP A 104 -0.94 8.99 17.02
C ASP A 104 -2.20 8.93 16.13
N GLU A 105 -2.33 9.84 15.17
CA GLU A 105 -3.44 9.85 14.21
C GLU A 105 -3.47 8.59 13.33
N LEU A 106 -2.31 8.18 12.80
CA LEU A 106 -2.22 6.98 11.95
C LEU A 106 -2.44 5.71 12.78
N GLU A 107 -2.03 5.72 14.05
CA GLU A 107 -2.32 4.65 14.99
C GLU A 107 -3.82 4.53 15.26
N ASP A 108 -4.54 5.66 15.44
CA ASP A 108 -6.00 5.66 15.59
C ASP A 108 -6.70 5.14 14.33
N ILE A 109 -6.27 5.55 13.14
CA ILE A 109 -6.78 5.03 11.86
C ILE A 109 -6.57 3.53 11.77
N PHE A 110 -5.37 3.05 12.10
CA PHE A 110 -5.04 1.63 12.04
C PHE A 110 -5.82 0.81 13.07
N ARG A 111 -5.86 1.25 14.34
CA ARG A 111 -6.51 0.52 15.46
C ARG A 111 -8.03 0.54 15.40
N SER A 112 -8.65 1.63 14.97
CA SER A 112 -10.10 1.73 14.87
C SER A 112 -10.71 0.71 13.90
N ARG A 113 -9.91 0.22 12.93
CA ARG A 113 -10.35 -0.76 11.91
C ARG A 113 -9.68 -2.14 12.04
N ASP A 114 -8.45 -2.24 12.54
CA ASP A 114 -7.83 -3.53 12.92
C ASP A 114 -8.47 -4.14 14.18
N GLY A 115 -8.96 -3.29 15.10
CA GLY A 115 -9.67 -3.72 16.31
C GLY A 115 -10.94 -4.53 16.05
N HIS A 116 -11.63 -4.28 14.93
CA HIS A 116 -12.78 -5.10 14.51
C HIS A 116 -12.36 -6.52 14.09
N MET A 117 -11.17 -6.71 13.51
CA MET A 117 -10.67 -8.02 13.11
C MET A 117 -10.09 -8.83 14.28
N ARG A 118 -9.53 -8.17 15.30
CA ARG A 118 -9.04 -8.86 16.51
C ARG A 118 -10.15 -9.38 17.42
N LEU A 119 -11.32 -8.73 17.43
CA LEU A 119 -12.49 -9.23 18.18
C LEU A 119 -13.13 -10.47 17.54
N ILE A 120 -13.06 -10.62 16.22
CA ILE A 120 -13.57 -11.80 15.50
C ILE A 120 -12.67 -13.05 15.73
N ARG A 121 -11.38 -12.86 16.00
CA ARG A 121 -10.42 -13.97 16.25
C ARG A 121 -10.32 -14.45 17.71
N ARG A 122 -11.10 -13.88 18.65
CA ARG A 122 -11.12 -14.29 20.06
C ARG A 122 -12.35 -15.10 20.48
N GLN A 123 -13.20 -15.52 19.53
CA GLN A 123 -14.42 -16.28 19.81
C GLN A 123 -14.48 -17.68 19.15
N TYR A 124 -13.34 -18.31 18.87
CA TYR A 124 -13.29 -19.73 18.50
C TYR A 124 -12.18 -20.45 19.28
#